data_AF-B0JWR7-F1
#
_entry.id   AF-B0JWR7-F1
#
_cell.length_a   1.000
_cell.length_b   1.000
_cell.length_c   1.000
_cell.angle_alpha   90.00
_cell.angle_beta   90.00
_cell.angle_gamma   90.00
#
_symmetry.space_group_name_H-M   'P 1'
#
loop_
_entity.id
_entity.type
_entity.pdbx_description
1 polymer ?
#
loop_
_entity_poly.entity_id
_entity_poly.type
_entity_poly.pdbx_seq_one_letter_code
_entity_poly.pdbx_strand_id
1 'polypeptide(L)' 'MGIIHHLIAQLRQKINRTLEVFLAKFEEVERAVNLINNRPRKCLDYRNPNEVFYEDRADSHVIQT' A
#
# COMPACT_ATOMS: atom_id res chain seq x y z
N MET A 1 -1.82 -41.75 11.50
CA MET A 1 -2.54 -40.52 11.14
C MET A 1 -2.08 -39.25 11.90
N GLY A 2 -0.98 -39.26 12.67
CA GLY A 2 -0.57 -38.07 13.47
C GLY A 2 0.47 -37.15 12.82
N ILE A 3 1.48 -37.70 12.14
CA ILE A 3 2.66 -36.94 11.67
C ILE A 3 2.30 -36.01 10.50
N ILE A 4 1.53 -36.51 9.51
CA ILE A 4 1.13 -35.73 8.34
C ILE A 4 0.27 -34.53 8.76
N HIS A 5 -0.70 -34.73 9.65
CA HIS A 5 -1.54 -33.65 10.17
C HIS A 5 -0.71 -32.62 10.94
N HIS A 6 0.25 -33.07 11.75
CA HIS A 6 1.15 -32.19 12.48
C HIS A 6 2.02 -31.35 11.53
N LEU A 7 2.59 -31.97 10.49
CA LEU A 7 3.40 -31.28 9.48
C LEU A 7 2.56 -30.24 8.73
N ILE A 8 1.34 -30.59 8.34
CA ILE A 8 0.41 -29.66 7.67
C ILE A 8 0.09 -28.47 8.58
N ALA A 9 -0.13 -28.68 9.88
CA ALA A 9 -0.38 -27.61 10.83
C ALA A 9 0.82 -26.66 10.96
N GLN A 10 2.04 -27.20 11.05
CA GLN A 10 3.27 -26.42 11.10
C GLN A 10 3.49 -25.58 9.83
N LEU A 11 3.26 -26.19 8.65
CA LEU A 11 3.37 -25.49 7.37
C LEU A 11 2.40 -24.31 7.29
N ARG A 12 1.14 -24.52 7.67
CA ARG A 12 0.12 -23.45 7.72
C ARG A 12 0.52 -22.32 8.66
N GLN A 13 0.99 -22.64 9.86
CA GLN A 13 1.43 -21.63 10.82
C GLN A 13 2.59 -20.80 10.27
N LYS A 14 3.57 -21.46 9.63
CA LYS A 14 4.73 -20.77 9.05
C LYS A 14 4.32 -19.85 7.91
N ILE A 15 3.46 -20.33 7.00
CA ILE A 15 2.93 -19.52 5.88
C ILE A 15 2.16 -18.31 6.43
N ASN A 16 1.24 -18.51 7.38
CA ASN A 16 0.46 -17.41 7.94
C ASN A 16 1.35 -16.35 8.59
N ARG A 17 2.36 -16.76 9.37
CA ARG A 17 3.30 -15.83 9.99
C ARG A 17 4.11 -15.05 8.97
N THR A 18 4.52 -15.70 7.87
CA THR A 18 5.20 -15.01 6.76
C THR A 18 4.28 -13.99 6.09
N LEU A 19 3.01 -14.33 5.87
CA LEU A 19 2.02 -13.43 5.28
C LEU A 19 1.71 -12.24 6.18
N GLU A 20 1.55 -12.43 7.49
CA GLU A 20 1.34 -11.35 8.46
C GLU A 20 2.48 -10.33 8.41
N VAL A 21 3.74 -10.80 8.41
CA VAL A 21 4.91 -9.91 8.31
C VAL A 21 4.96 -9.19 6.97
N PHE A 22 4.60 -9.86 5.88
CA PHE A 22 4.55 -9.23 4.56
C PHE A 22 3.49 -8.13 4.49
N LEU A 23 2.28 -8.41 5.00
CA LEU A 23 1.18 -7.45 5.03
C LEU A 23 1.51 -6.23 5.91
N ALA A 24 2.05 -6.45 7.10
CA ALA A 24 2.48 -5.35 7.97
C ALA A 24 3.51 -4.44 7.30
N LYS A 25 4.46 -5.00 6.54
CA LYS A 25 5.41 -4.22 5.74
C LYS A 25 4.73 -3.47 4.60
N PHE A 26 3.75 -4.08 3.95
CA PHE A 26 3.00 -3.44 2.88
C PHE A 26 2.20 -2.22 3.41
N GLU A 27 1.53 -2.37 4.54
CA GLU A 27 0.82 -1.28 5.23
C GLU A 27 1.78 -0.15 5.64
N GLU A 28 2.98 -0.49 6.11
CA GLU A 28 3.99 0.51 6.46
C GLU A 28 4.46 1.29 5.24
N VAL A 29 4.68 0.60 4.11
CA VAL A 29 5.04 1.23 2.83
C VAL A 29 3.91 2.13 2.34
N GLU A 30 2.67 1.66 2.36
CA GLU A 30 1.50 2.46 1.97
C GLU A 30 1.37 3.72 2.83
N ARG A 31 1.54 3.58 4.15
CA ARG A 31 1.55 4.71 5.08
C ARG A 31 2.67 5.70 4.75
N ALA A 32 3.88 5.22 4.47
CA ALA A 32 5.00 6.07 4.11
C ALA A 32 4.75 6.83 2.80
N VAL A 33 4.22 6.15 1.78
CA VAL A 33 3.82 6.76 0.50
C VAL A 33 2.76 7.84 0.73
N ASN A 34 1.73 7.54 1.53
CA ASN A 34 0.68 8.49 1.86
C ASN A 34 1.22 9.75 2.57
N LEU A 35 2.14 9.57 3.52
CA LEU A 35 2.79 10.69 4.21
C LEU A 35 3.67 11.51 3.27
N ILE A 36 4.43 10.87 2.38
CA ILE A 36 5.32 11.55 1.43
C ILE A 36 4.52 12.39 0.43
N ASN A 37 3.41 11.84 -0.06
CA ASN A 37 2.61 12.43 -1.13
C ASN A 37 1.63 13.49 -0.64
N ASN A 38 1.18 13.45 0.61
CA ASN A 38 0.32 14.46 1.21
C ASN A 38 1.08 15.50 2.05
N ARG A 39 2.42 15.51 1.98
CA ARG A 39 3.23 16.49 2.72
C ARG A 39 3.47 17.75 1.88
N PRO A 40 3.08 18.94 2.36
CA PRO A 40 3.44 20.24 1.80
C PRO A 40 4.93 20.40 1.48
N ARG A 41 5.26 20.90 0.28
CA ARG A 41 6.64 21.18 -0.13
C ARG A 41 6.82 22.65 -0.47
N LYS A 42 7.87 23.27 0.08
CA LYS A 42 8.22 24.68 -0.21
C LYS A 42 8.41 24.96 -1.71
N CYS A 43 8.95 23.99 -2.45
CA CYS A 43 9.16 24.10 -3.90
C CYS A 43 7.90 23.91 -4.74
N LEU A 44 6.76 23.61 -4.10
CA LEU A 44 5.44 23.48 -4.73
C LEU A 44 4.49 24.56 -4.18
N ASP A 45 5.01 25.73 -3.79
CA ASP A 45 4.22 26.79 -3.15
C ASP A 45 3.44 26.31 -1.91
N TYR A 46 4.06 25.42 -1.13
CA TYR A 46 3.47 24.75 0.03
C TYR A 46 2.29 23.82 -0.28
N ARG A 47 2.02 23.52 -1.54
CA ARG A 47 1.14 22.41 -1.94
C ARG A 47 1.83 21.07 -1.75
N ASN A 48 1.04 20.01 -1.63
CA ASN A 48 1.54 18.64 -1.56
C ASN A 48 1.61 17.98 -2.96
N PRO A 49 2.45 16.95 -3.14
CA PRO A 49 2.54 16.25 -4.42
C PRO A 49 1.20 15.77 -5.00
N ASN A 50 0.27 15.27 -4.17
CA ASN A 50 -1.03 14.82 -4.67
C ASN A 50 -1.84 15.95 -5.32
N GLU A 51 -1.85 17.12 -4.68
CA GLU A 51 -2.51 18.33 -5.20
C GLU A 51 -1.94 18.77 -6.55
N VAL A 52 -0.63 18.65 -6.73
CA VAL A 52 0.05 19.12 -7.95
C VAL A 52 -0.06 18.10 -9.10
N PHE A 53 -0.05 16.79 -8.81
CA PHE A 53 0.05 15.76 -9.86
C PHE A 53 -1.26 15.03 -10.17
N TYR A 54 -2.25 15.03 -9.27
CA TYR A 54 -3.43 14.17 -9.39
C TYR A 54 -4.78 14.87 -9.24
N GLU A 55 -4.86 16.04 -8.61
CA GLU A 55 -6.15 16.74 -8.45
C GLU A 55 -6.71 17.31 -9.77
N ASP A 56 -5.88 17.58 -10.77
CA ASP A 56 -6.31 18.05 -12.11
C ASP A 56 -6.96 16.95 -12.99
N ARG A 57 -7.04 15.70 -12.52
CA ARG A 57 -7.61 14.58 -13.32
C ARG A 57 -9.14 14.50 -13.29
N ALA A 58 -9.81 15.28 -12.45
CA ALA A 58 -11.27 15.32 -12.40
C ALA A 58 -11.90 15.87 -13.70
N ASP A 59 -11.15 16.60 -14.53
CA ASP A 59 -11.63 17.21 -15.78
C ASP A 59 -11.20 16.45 -17.06
N SER A 60 -10.60 15.27 -16.95
CA SER A 60 -10.11 14.48 -18.11
C SER A 60 -11.03 13.30 -18.51
N HIS A 61 -12.33 13.38 -18.26
CA HIS A 61 -13.34 12.53 -18.89
C HIS A 61 -14.30 13.34 -19.76
N VAL A 62 -13.75 13.95 -20.82
CA VAL A 62 -14.51 14.21 -22.05
C VAL A 62 -13.68 13.74 -23.24
N ILE A 63 -13.59 12.43 -23.41
CA ILE A 63 -13.53 11.86 -24.77
C ILE A 63 -14.94 11.38 -25.04
N GLN A 64 -15.74 12.27 -25.64
CA GLN A 64 -16.97 11.90 -26.32
C GLN A 64 -16.64 11.21 -27.64
N THR A 65 -17.37 10.12 -27.88
CA THR A 65 -17.57 9.36 -29.14
C THR A 65 -16.58 8.25 -29.45
#